data_AF-A0A369I3L8-F1
#
_entry.id   AF-A0A369I3L8-F1
#
_cell.length_a   1.000
_cell.length_b   1.000
_cell.length_c   1.000
_cell.angle_alpha   90.00
_cell.angle_beta   90.00
_cell.angle_gamma   90.00
#
_symmetry.space_group_name_H-M   'P 1'
#
loop_
_entity.id
_entity.type
_entity.pdbx_description
1 polymer ?
#
loop_
_entity_poly.entity_id
_entity_poly.type
_entity_poly.pdbx_seq_one_letter_code
_entity_poly.pdbx_strand_id
1 'polypeptide(L)'
;MCRSLKNAIIVSIKLWTASLLFSQLFFYSLIGYSQTTLTLNYDTNGNRLSKSLQGSSHNPTVVATPSAVSPNQACTLTASGCPGTVQWSTGQQGASISVTPATSTQYTAECITPNCANNGIGQATVEVYQCTPDAIGITSTLYTTRNGQTVTLTAYGCPGTVKWSNGQIGFTISPQVYGASSTFTATCSKRNCPNSGSGSVSIAGITGCNSGDVLVTAQAGNWNATTTWVCGRIPTVTDEVYLNHEVQVNVNGFAKSITLGTGSLNYPNNSFVTLSEN
;
A
#
# COMPACT_ATOMS: atom_id res chain seq x y z
N MET A 1 -1.72 -40.01 -15.71
CA MET A 1 -1.79 -40.22 -17.18
C MET A 1 -3.22 -40.53 -17.57
N CYS A 2 -3.93 -39.62 -18.26
CA CYS A 2 -5.20 -39.94 -18.93
C CYS A 2 -4.89 -40.81 -20.16
N ARG A 3 -5.43 -42.03 -20.22
CA ARG A 3 -5.47 -42.87 -21.43
C ARG A 3 -6.94 -43.12 -21.76
N SER A 4 -7.36 -42.70 -22.96
CA SER A 4 -8.65 -43.08 -23.55
C SER A 4 -8.39 -44.11 -24.64
N LEU A 5 -9.17 -45.20 -24.65
CA LEU A 5 -9.24 -46.15 -25.76
C LEU A 5 -10.62 -46.07 -26.40
N LYS A 6 -10.59 -46.00 -27.74
CA LYS A 6 -11.67 -45.65 -28.65
C LYS A 6 -12.82 -46.68 -28.69
N ASN A 7 -14.00 -46.15 -29.01
CA ASN A 7 -15.19 -46.82 -29.57
C ASN A 7 -15.92 -47.83 -28.68
N ALA A 8 -17.02 -47.42 -28.05
CA ALA A 8 -18.14 -48.33 -27.73
C ALA A 8 -19.46 -47.56 -27.53
N ILE A 9 -20.53 -48.12 -28.08
CA ILE A 9 -21.91 -47.62 -28.10
C ILE A 9 -22.47 -47.53 -26.67
N ILE A 10 -23.07 -46.38 -26.32
CA ILE A 10 -23.64 -46.09 -25.01
C ILE A 10 -25.08 -46.62 -24.96
N VAL A 11 -25.36 -47.57 -24.07
CA VAL A 11 -26.73 -47.91 -23.64
C VAL A 11 -26.84 -47.54 -22.16
N SER A 12 -27.55 -46.44 -21.88
CA SER A 12 -27.74 -45.94 -20.52
C SER A 12 -28.90 -46.69 -19.83
N ILE A 13 -28.59 -47.56 -18.87
CA ILE A 13 -29.60 -48.16 -17.99
C ILE A 13 -29.59 -47.41 -16.64
N LYS A 14 -30.66 -46.66 -16.39
CA LYS A 14 -30.92 -45.96 -15.12
C LYS A 14 -31.57 -46.95 -14.15
N LEU A 15 -30.81 -47.48 -13.19
CA LEU A 15 -31.37 -48.30 -12.10
C LEU A 15 -31.67 -47.40 -10.89
N TRP A 16 -32.97 -47.20 -10.63
CA TRP A 16 -33.47 -46.66 -9.37
C TRP A 16 -33.46 -47.77 -8.32
N THR A 17 -32.82 -47.54 -7.17
CA THR A 17 -33.23 -48.18 -5.91
C THR A 17 -33.12 -47.17 -4.76
N ALA A 18 -34.11 -47.23 -3.86
CA ALA A 18 -34.46 -46.23 -2.87
C ALA A 18 -34.02 -46.60 -1.45
N SER A 19 -33.94 -45.57 -0.58
CA SER A 19 -34.05 -45.58 0.90
C SER A 19 -32.87 -46.12 1.72
N LEU A 20 -32.46 -45.58 2.88
CA LEU A 20 -32.74 -44.38 3.69
C LEU A 20 -31.68 -44.41 4.82
N LEU A 21 -30.98 -43.29 5.11
CA LEU A 21 -30.69 -42.76 6.46
C LEU A 21 -29.64 -41.64 6.42
N PHE A 22 -30.10 -40.48 6.86
CA PHE A 22 -29.35 -39.24 7.06
C PHE A 22 -28.45 -39.34 8.29
N SER A 23 -27.17 -39.00 8.16
CA SER A 23 -26.46 -38.22 9.18
C SER A 23 -25.39 -37.38 8.50
N GLN A 24 -25.66 -36.07 8.36
CA GLN A 24 -24.73 -35.12 7.76
C GLN A 24 -23.72 -34.65 8.82
N LEU A 25 -22.45 -34.90 8.56
CA LEU A 25 -21.33 -34.18 9.15
C LEU A 25 -20.66 -33.42 8.01
N PHE A 26 -21.02 -32.15 7.83
CA PHE A 26 -20.32 -31.23 6.95
C PHE A 26 -19.02 -30.80 7.62
N PHE A 27 -17.92 -31.51 7.34
CA PHE A 27 -16.59 -30.92 7.44
C PHE A 27 -16.29 -30.21 6.12
N TYR A 28 -16.37 -28.88 6.12
CA TYR A 28 -15.77 -28.07 5.06
C TYR A 28 -14.24 -28.15 5.22
N SER A 29 -13.61 -29.09 4.51
CA SER A 29 -12.18 -28.99 4.19
C SER A 29 -12.04 -28.77 2.70
N LEU A 30 -11.49 -27.60 2.33
CA LEU A 30 -11.03 -27.25 0.99
C LEU A 30 -9.95 -28.22 0.53
N ILE A 31 -10.34 -29.36 -0.04
CA ILE A 31 -9.44 -30.20 -0.83
C ILE A 31 -10.22 -30.55 -2.09
N GLY A 32 -9.77 -30.00 -3.23
CA GLY A 32 -10.33 -30.31 -4.53
C GLY A 32 -10.10 -31.79 -4.84
N TYR A 33 -11.10 -32.63 -4.56
CA TYR A 33 -11.03 -34.03 -4.90
C TYR A 33 -11.26 -34.21 -6.40
N SER A 34 -10.20 -34.69 -7.02
CA SER A 34 -10.13 -35.27 -8.34
C SER A 34 -11.12 -36.44 -8.47
N GLN A 35 -12.31 -36.23 -9.05
CA GLN A 35 -13.26 -37.33 -9.26
C GLN A 35 -12.77 -38.23 -10.41
N THR A 36 -12.59 -39.52 -10.11
CA THR A 36 -12.20 -40.54 -11.08
C THR A 36 -13.39 -41.47 -11.29
N THR A 37 -13.96 -41.52 -12.49
CA THR A 37 -15.06 -42.44 -12.80
C THR A 37 -14.50 -43.76 -13.32
N LEU A 38 -14.87 -44.86 -12.66
CA LEU A 38 -14.54 -46.22 -13.06
C LEU A 38 -15.72 -46.83 -13.82
N THR A 39 -15.56 -47.10 -15.11
CA THR A 39 -16.57 -47.82 -15.90
C THR A 39 -16.10 -49.24 -16.14
N LEU A 40 -16.93 -50.20 -15.72
CA LEU A 40 -16.72 -51.63 -15.92
C LEU A 40 -17.81 -52.14 -16.88
N ASN A 41 -17.39 -52.67 -18.02
CA ASN A 41 -18.31 -53.29 -18.97
C ASN A 41 -18.29 -54.81 -18.76
N TYR A 42 -19.47 -55.42 -18.78
CA TYR A 42 -19.67 -56.86 -18.62
C TYR A 42 -20.43 -57.43 -19.82
N ASP A 43 -20.20 -58.69 -20.15
CA ASP A 43 -21.04 -59.43 -21.09
C ASP A 43 -22.37 -59.87 -20.43
N THR A 44 -23.26 -60.47 -21.22
CA THR A 44 -24.53 -61.01 -20.71
C THR A 44 -24.36 -62.18 -19.73
N ASN A 45 -23.15 -62.72 -19.60
CA ASN A 45 -22.81 -63.83 -18.71
C ASN A 45 -22.09 -63.33 -17.42
N GLY A 46 -21.94 -62.02 -17.24
CA GLY A 46 -21.27 -61.43 -16.08
C GLY A 46 -19.74 -61.41 -16.15
N ASN A 47 -19.12 -61.76 -17.27
CA ASN A 47 -17.67 -61.64 -17.45
C ASN A 47 -17.30 -60.20 -17.77
N ARG A 48 -16.21 -59.72 -17.16
CA ARG A 48 -15.73 -58.35 -17.37
C ARG A 48 -15.07 -58.22 -18.76
N LEU A 49 -15.70 -57.47 -19.65
CA LEU A 49 -15.24 -57.19 -21.01
C LEU A 49 -14.15 -56.13 -21.06
N SER A 50 -14.32 -55.04 -20.29
CA SER A 50 -13.32 -53.97 -20.26
C SER A 50 -13.37 -53.21 -18.94
N LYS A 51 -12.28 -52.49 -18.66
CA LYS A 51 -12.16 -51.53 -17.57
C LYS A 51 -11.63 -50.24 -18.18
N SER A 52 -12.40 -49.16 -18.08
CA SER A 52 -11.89 -47.83 -18.39
C SER A 52 -11.83 -46.99 -17.12
N LEU A 53 -10.73 -46.23 -17.01
CA LEU A 53 -10.51 -45.23 -15.97
C LEU A 53 -10.59 -43.87 -16.66
N GLN A 54 -11.63 -43.10 -16.36
CA GLN A 54 -11.80 -41.77 -16.93
C GLN A 54 -11.20 -40.76 -15.96
N GLY A 55 -10.08 -40.15 -16.38
CA GLY A 55 -9.26 -39.29 -15.53
C GLY A 55 -9.93 -37.96 -15.20
N SER A 56 -9.62 -37.49 -13.99
CA SER A 56 -10.09 -36.26 -13.38
C SER A 56 -9.76 -34.98 -14.13
N SER A 57 -10.66 -34.02 -13.96
CA SER A 57 -10.47 -32.60 -14.18
C SER A 57 -9.21 -32.08 -13.46
N HIS A 58 -8.24 -31.53 -14.20
CA HIS A 58 -7.06 -30.86 -13.64
C HIS A 58 -7.39 -29.38 -13.49
N ASN A 59 -7.75 -28.93 -12.29
CA ASN A 59 -8.04 -27.51 -12.04
C ASN A 59 -6.71 -26.74 -11.91
N PRO A 60 -6.35 -25.87 -12.87
CA PRO A 60 -5.13 -25.10 -12.74
C PRO A 60 -5.22 -24.13 -11.57
N THR A 61 -4.12 -23.93 -10.85
CA THR A 61 -4.00 -22.82 -9.90
C THR A 61 -3.58 -21.58 -10.67
N VAL A 62 -4.40 -20.53 -10.62
CA VAL A 62 -4.18 -19.29 -11.36
C VAL A 62 -3.71 -18.20 -10.41
N VAL A 63 -2.64 -17.51 -10.77
CA VAL A 63 -2.07 -16.39 -9.99
C VAL A 63 -1.88 -15.20 -10.92
N ALA A 64 -2.28 -14.02 -10.44
CA ALA A 64 -2.02 -12.74 -11.08
C ALA A 64 -0.82 -12.06 -10.39
N THR A 65 0.18 -11.66 -11.18
CA THR A 65 1.36 -10.95 -10.67
C THR A 65 1.63 -9.69 -11.50
N PRO A 66 1.46 -8.49 -10.92
CA PRO A 66 0.89 -8.20 -9.61
C PRO A 66 -0.64 -8.43 -9.58
N SER A 67 -1.19 -8.81 -8.42
CA SER A 67 -2.64 -9.06 -8.27
C SER A 67 -3.51 -7.80 -8.33
N ALA A 68 -2.89 -6.62 -8.23
CA ALA A 68 -3.52 -5.32 -8.35
C ALA A 68 -2.68 -4.39 -9.26
N VAL A 69 -3.32 -3.74 -10.22
CA VAL A 69 -2.67 -2.82 -11.19
C VAL A 69 -3.43 -1.52 -11.36
N SER A 70 -2.74 -0.47 -11.80
CA SER A 70 -3.38 0.76 -12.27
C SER A 70 -4.06 0.52 -13.63
N PRO A 71 -5.01 1.37 -14.04
CA PRO A 71 -5.74 1.18 -15.28
C PRO A 71 -4.79 1.09 -16.47
N ASN A 72 -5.00 0.08 -17.32
CA ASN A 72 -4.22 -0.19 -18.53
C ASN A 72 -2.75 -0.57 -18.26
N GLN A 73 -2.37 -0.92 -17.03
CA GLN A 73 -1.07 -1.54 -16.77
C GLN A 73 -1.09 -3.05 -16.95
N ALA A 74 0.07 -3.57 -17.35
CA ALA A 74 0.25 -4.98 -17.62
C ALA A 74 0.36 -5.78 -16.32
N CYS A 75 -0.34 -6.92 -16.28
CA CYS A 75 -0.20 -7.96 -15.28
C CYS A 75 0.05 -9.30 -15.99
N THR A 76 0.86 -10.15 -15.38
CA THR A 76 1.06 -11.53 -15.84
C THR A 76 0.14 -12.47 -15.10
N LEU A 77 -0.71 -13.19 -15.84
CA LEU A 77 -1.50 -14.31 -15.33
C LEU A 77 -0.70 -15.59 -15.56
N THR A 78 -0.56 -16.42 -14.53
CA THR A 78 0.13 -17.71 -14.61
C THR A 78 -0.77 -18.81 -14.09
N ALA A 79 -0.94 -19.86 -14.90
CA ALA A 79 -1.68 -21.07 -14.56
C ALA A 79 -0.70 -22.23 -14.35
N SER A 80 -0.78 -22.87 -13.18
CA SER A 80 0.06 -24.01 -12.79
C SER A 80 -0.77 -25.25 -12.49
N GLY A 81 -0.17 -26.44 -12.56
CA GLY A 81 -0.88 -27.71 -12.32
C GLY A 81 -1.73 -28.21 -13.50
N CYS A 82 -1.58 -27.60 -14.69
CA CYS A 82 -2.16 -28.11 -15.93
C CYS A 82 -1.12 -28.93 -16.71
N PRO A 83 -1.32 -30.26 -16.90
CA PRO A 83 -0.43 -31.09 -17.70
C PRO A 83 -0.69 -31.01 -19.22
N GLY A 84 -1.68 -30.20 -19.64
CA GLY A 84 -2.06 -29.97 -21.03
C GLY A 84 -1.93 -28.50 -21.43
N THR A 85 -2.71 -28.08 -22.43
CA THR A 85 -2.73 -26.69 -22.88
C THR A 85 -3.70 -25.88 -22.01
N VAL A 86 -3.24 -24.74 -21.49
CA VAL A 86 -4.12 -23.78 -20.82
C VAL A 86 -4.75 -22.86 -21.85
N GLN A 87 -6.07 -22.73 -21.79
CA GLN A 87 -6.85 -21.78 -22.58
C GLN A 87 -7.49 -20.74 -21.66
N TRP A 88 -7.28 -19.47 -21.96
CA TRP A 88 -7.72 -18.36 -21.12
C TRP A 88 -9.04 -17.76 -21.60
N SER A 89 -9.78 -17.11 -20.70
CA SER A 89 -10.99 -16.34 -21.03
C SER A 89 -10.75 -15.20 -22.03
N THR A 90 -9.50 -14.77 -22.22
CA THR A 90 -9.10 -13.79 -23.25
C THR A 90 -9.00 -14.37 -24.66
N GLY A 91 -9.13 -15.70 -24.82
CA GLY A 91 -8.89 -16.41 -26.08
C GLY A 91 -7.42 -16.76 -26.34
N GLN A 92 -6.49 -16.31 -25.47
CA GLN A 92 -5.08 -16.68 -25.55
C GLN A 92 -4.83 -18.09 -25.00
N GLN A 93 -3.69 -18.68 -25.37
CA GLN A 93 -3.25 -19.99 -24.90
C GLN A 93 -1.83 -19.94 -24.34
N GLY A 94 -1.52 -20.86 -23.44
CA GLY A 94 -0.20 -21.01 -22.82
C GLY A 94 -0.24 -20.91 -21.29
N ALA A 95 0.83 -21.36 -20.63
CA ALA A 95 0.89 -21.39 -19.17
C ALA A 95 0.86 -19.99 -18.52
N SER A 96 1.25 -18.96 -19.27
CA SER A 96 1.22 -17.57 -18.82
C SER A 96 0.79 -16.62 -19.94
N ILE A 97 0.03 -15.59 -19.59
CA ILE A 97 -0.37 -14.51 -20.52
C ILE A 97 -0.18 -13.14 -19.87
N SER A 98 0.02 -12.12 -20.70
CA SER A 98 0.06 -10.72 -20.27
C SER A 98 -1.28 -10.05 -20.63
N VAL A 99 -1.89 -9.38 -19.66
CA VAL A 99 -3.17 -8.67 -19.81
C VAL A 99 -3.06 -7.23 -19.32
N THR A 100 -3.82 -6.32 -19.93
CA THR A 100 -3.87 -4.90 -19.57
C THR A 100 -5.32 -4.46 -19.29
N PRO A 101 -5.90 -4.83 -18.14
CA PRO A 101 -7.28 -4.51 -17.82
C PRO A 101 -7.49 -3.01 -17.54
N ALA A 102 -8.62 -2.47 -17.99
CA ALA A 102 -9.05 -1.11 -17.67
C ALA A 102 -9.89 -1.04 -16.37
N THR A 103 -10.54 -2.15 -16.00
CA THR A 103 -11.38 -2.31 -14.80
C THR A 103 -11.11 -3.69 -14.17
N SER A 104 -11.44 -3.86 -12.88
CA SER A 104 -11.26 -5.12 -12.18
C SER A 104 -11.95 -6.25 -12.94
N THR A 105 -11.16 -7.23 -13.39
CA THR A 105 -11.59 -8.26 -14.33
C THR A 105 -11.22 -9.63 -13.76
N GLN A 106 -12.18 -10.55 -13.74
CA GLN A 106 -11.94 -11.96 -13.43
C GLN A 106 -11.50 -12.70 -14.69
N TYR A 107 -10.35 -13.37 -14.61
CA TYR A 107 -9.82 -14.22 -15.66
C TYR A 107 -9.96 -15.68 -15.27
N THR A 108 -10.35 -16.51 -16.23
CA THR A 108 -10.46 -17.95 -16.05
C THR A 108 -9.45 -18.66 -16.95
N ALA A 109 -8.92 -19.78 -16.46
CA ALA A 109 -7.98 -20.63 -17.15
C ALA A 109 -8.55 -22.05 -17.20
N GLU A 110 -8.82 -22.54 -18.40
CA GLU A 110 -9.28 -23.90 -18.64
C GLU A 110 -8.09 -24.78 -19.02
N CYS A 111 -7.90 -25.89 -18.31
CA CYS A 111 -6.85 -26.86 -18.62
C CYS A 111 -7.38 -27.93 -19.60
N ILE A 112 -6.91 -27.87 -20.84
CA ILE A 112 -7.28 -28.79 -21.92
C ILE A 112 -6.25 -29.90 -21.98
N THR A 113 -6.67 -31.11 -21.63
CA THR A 113 -5.82 -32.31 -21.64
C THR A 113 -6.33 -33.32 -22.67
N PRO A 114 -5.48 -33.80 -23.61
CA PRO A 114 -5.89 -34.82 -24.55
C PRO A 114 -6.38 -36.06 -23.80
N ASN A 115 -7.53 -36.62 -24.22
CA ASN A 115 -8.13 -37.84 -23.68
C ASN A 115 -8.78 -37.74 -22.28
N CYS A 116 -9.05 -36.54 -21.77
CA CYS A 116 -9.91 -36.36 -20.60
C CYS A 116 -11.26 -35.74 -21.04
N ALA A 117 -12.39 -36.20 -20.47
CA ALA A 117 -13.73 -35.77 -20.89
C ALA A 117 -14.20 -34.47 -20.23
N ASN A 118 -13.61 -34.12 -19.09
CA ASN A 118 -13.90 -32.91 -18.34
C ASN A 118 -12.61 -32.10 -18.17
N ASN A 119 -12.60 -30.86 -18.65
CA ASN A 119 -11.52 -29.92 -18.40
C ASN A 119 -11.65 -29.37 -16.96
N GLY A 120 -10.53 -29.00 -16.34
CA GLY A 120 -10.56 -28.27 -15.07
C GLY A 120 -10.43 -26.78 -15.29
N ILE A 121 -11.11 -26.01 -14.45
CA ILE A 121 -11.19 -24.56 -14.55
C ILE A 121 -10.57 -23.96 -13.28
N GLY A 122 -9.53 -23.16 -13.48
CA GLY A 122 -8.97 -22.28 -12.47
C GLY A 122 -9.41 -20.85 -12.72
N GLN A 123 -9.41 -20.03 -11.67
CA GLN A 123 -9.78 -18.62 -11.79
C GLN A 123 -8.81 -17.75 -10.99
N ALA A 124 -8.48 -16.57 -11.53
CA ALA A 124 -7.84 -15.49 -10.79
C ALA A 124 -8.53 -14.17 -11.13
N THR A 125 -8.72 -13.34 -10.12
CA THR A 125 -9.22 -11.97 -10.30
C THR A 125 -8.04 -11.02 -10.31
N VAL A 126 -7.95 -10.17 -11.34
CA VAL A 126 -7.05 -9.02 -11.35
C VAL A 126 -7.84 -7.81 -10.88
N GLU A 127 -7.42 -7.23 -9.77
CA GLU A 127 -8.02 -6.01 -9.26
C GLU A 127 -7.41 -4.80 -9.99
N VAL A 128 -8.24 -3.92 -10.54
CA VAL A 128 -7.79 -2.63 -11.08
C VAL A 128 -8.22 -1.55 -10.12
N TYR A 129 -7.25 -0.88 -9.51
CA TYR A 129 -7.53 0.22 -8.61
C TYR A 129 -7.63 1.53 -9.38
N GLN A 130 -8.70 2.28 -9.12
CA GLN A 130 -8.86 3.63 -9.64
C GLN A 130 -8.52 4.64 -8.55
N CYS A 131 -7.43 5.39 -8.76
CA CYS A 131 -7.07 6.48 -7.87
C CYS A 131 -7.86 7.73 -8.25
N THR A 132 -9.05 7.88 -7.69
CA THR A 132 -9.75 9.17 -7.72
C THR A 132 -9.05 10.14 -6.76
N PRO A 133 -8.80 11.39 -7.19
CA PRO A 133 -8.27 12.43 -6.30
C PRO A 133 -9.21 12.67 -5.11
N ASP A 134 -8.67 12.59 -3.90
CA ASP A 134 -9.38 12.91 -2.66
C ASP A 134 -9.21 14.40 -2.35
N ALA A 135 -10.32 15.08 -2.04
CA ALA A 135 -10.30 16.48 -1.63
C ALA A 135 -9.93 16.57 -0.14
N ILE A 136 -8.69 16.98 0.15
CA ILE A 136 -8.19 17.10 1.51
C ILE A 136 -8.39 18.52 2.01
N GLY A 137 -9.14 18.66 3.10
CA GLY A 137 -9.26 19.91 3.85
C GLY A 137 -8.41 19.86 5.13
N ILE A 138 -7.93 21.01 5.57
CA ILE A 138 -7.18 21.16 6.82
C ILE A 138 -7.75 22.33 7.60
N THR A 139 -8.05 22.11 8.88
CA THR A 139 -8.33 23.17 9.85
C THR A 139 -7.18 23.33 10.83
N SER A 140 -7.04 24.55 11.37
CA SER A 140 -6.09 24.86 12.43
C SER A 140 -6.83 25.51 13.60
N THR A 141 -6.36 25.28 14.83
CA THR A 141 -6.84 26.02 16.01
C THR A 141 -6.46 27.50 15.97
N LEU A 142 -5.34 27.85 15.32
CA LEU A 142 -4.83 29.22 15.18
C LEU A 142 -4.15 29.39 13.82
N TYR A 143 -4.34 30.55 13.17
CA TYR A 143 -3.67 30.88 11.91
C TYR A 143 -2.48 31.84 12.08
N THR A 144 -2.31 32.38 13.29
CA THR A 144 -1.17 33.20 13.68
C THR A 144 -0.72 32.80 15.09
N THR A 145 0.57 32.58 15.30
CA THR A 145 1.11 32.16 16.60
C THR A 145 2.54 32.66 16.81
N ARG A 146 3.01 32.71 18.06
CA ARG A 146 4.41 33.05 18.34
C ARG A 146 5.32 31.90 17.92
N ASN A 147 6.51 32.23 17.43
CA ASN A 147 7.52 31.21 17.11
C ASN A 147 7.77 30.28 18.30
N GLY A 148 7.86 28.97 18.02
CA GLY A 148 8.00 27.92 19.03
C GLY A 148 6.70 27.42 19.64
N GLN A 149 5.57 28.10 19.44
CA GLN A 149 4.28 27.60 19.92
C GLN A 149 3.73 26.50 19.01
N THR A 150 3.01 25.57 19.64
CA THR A 150 2.32 24.48 18.95
C THR A 150 0.93 24.92 18.50
N VAL A 151 0.57 24.55 17.28
CA VAL A 151 -0.82 24.66 16.77
C VAL A 151 -1.38 23.27 16.55
N THR A 152 -2.68 23.08 16.70
CA THR A 152 -3.31 21.79 16.36
C THR A 152 -3.89 21.88 14.96
N LEU A 153 -3.40 21.01 14.07
CA LEU A 153 -3.89 20.87 12.70
C LEU A 153 -4.71 19.59 12.60
N THR A 154 -5.87 19.68 11.95
CA THR A 154 -6.75 18.52 11.70
C THR A 154 -7.05 18.42 10.22
N ALA A 155 -6.67 17.30 9.61
CA ALA A 155 -6.99 16.96 8.24
C ALA A 155 -8.31 16.17 8.16
N TYR A 156 -9.06 16.37 7.08
CA TYR A 156 -10.29 15.62 6.79
C TYR A 156 -10.42 15.35 5.29
N GLY A 157 -11.30 14.41 4.92
CA GLY A 157 -11.52 14.01 3.52
C GLY A 157 -10.58 12.92 3.00
N CYS A 158 -9.72 12.35 3.86
CA CYS A 158 -8.88 11.20 3.50
C CYS A 158 -9.52 9.88 3.96
N PRO A 159 -9.81 8.92 3.06
CA PRO A 159 -10.33 7.60 3.44
C PRO A 159 -9.25 6.64 3.98
N GLY A 160 -7.97 7.02 3.88
CA GLY A 160 -6.82 6.21 4.28
C GLY A 160 -5.99 6.88 5.37
N THR A 161 -4.67 6.84 5.20
CA THR A 161 -3.70 7.44 6.12
C THR A 161 -3.30 8.82 5.66
N VAL A 162 -3.20 9.76 6.59
CA VAL A 162 -2.67 11.11 6.34
C VAL A 162 -1.20 11.17 6.77
N LYS A 163 -0.33 11.60 5.85
CA LYS A 163 1.09 11.88 6.10
C LYS A 163 1.34 13.37 5.90
N TRP A 164 2.00 14.00 6.86
CA TRP A 164 2.29 15.43 6.85
C TRP A 164 3.69 15.73 6.30
N SER A 165 3.89 16.95 5.80
CA SER A 165 5.17 17.43 5.27
C SER A 165 6.32 17.41 6.29
N ASN A 166 6.00 17.48 7.58
CA ASN A 166 6.96 17.36 8.68
C ASN A 166 7.23 15.90 9.11
N GLY A 167 6.73 14.93 8.35
CA GLY A 167 6.94 13.49 8.61
C GLY A 167 5.96 12.87 9.61
N GLN A 168 5.11 13.66 10.28
CA GLN A 168 4.11 13.12 11.20
C GLN A 168 3.01 12.37 10.43
N ILE A 169 2.38 11.42 11.11
CA ILE A 169 1.31 10.57 10.56
C ILE A 169 0.09 10.66 11.47
N GLY A 170 -1.09 10.79 10.87
CA GLY A 170 -2.36 10.86 11.58
C GLY A 170 -3.24 12.02 11.11
N PHE A 171 -4.52 11.96 11.46
CA PHE A 171 -5.49 12.99 11.09
C PHE A 171 -5.28 14.30 11.86
N THR A 172 -4.72 14.22 13.06
CA THR A 172 -4.44 15.38 13.91
C THR A 172 -2.97 15.40 14.31
N ILE A 173 -2.33 16.55 14.18
CA ILE A 173 -0.95 16.78 14.61
C ILE A 173 -0.84 18.10 15.38
N SER A 174 0.19 18.21 16.23
CA SER A 174 0.47 19.42 17.01
C SER A 174 1.89 19.96 16.74
N PRO A 175 2.19 20.44 15.51
CA PRO A 175 3.51 20.93 15.17
C PRO A 175 3.79 22.30 15.81
N GLN A 176 5.08 22.57 16.06
CA GLN A 176 5.56 23.92 16.37
C GLN A 176 5.69 24.75 15.09
N VAL A 177 5.41 26.04 15.21
CA VAL A 177 5.51 27.01 14.10
C VAL A 177 6.76 27.85 14.28
N TYR A 178 7.50 28.07 13.18
CA TYR A 178 8.70 28.88 13.19
C TYR A 178 8.80 29.76 11.93
N GLY A 179 9.57 30.84 12.03
CA GLY A 179 9.76 31.81 10.94
C GLY A 179 8.55 32.72 10.71
N ALA A 180 8.53 33.44 9.59
CA ALA A 180 7.41 34.33 9.27
C ALA A 180 6.13 33.56 8.87
N SER A 181 6.28 32.37 8.30
CA SER A 181 5.20 31.48 7.93
C SER A 181 5.69 30.04 7.86
N SER A 182 4.91 29.11 8.41
CA SER A 182 5.11 27.67 8.28
C SER A 182 3.97 27.06 7.47
N THR A 183 4.29 26.38 6.37
CA THR A 183 3.30 25.69 5.54
C THR A 183 3.33 24.19 5.81
N PHE A 184 2.18 23.63 6.18
CA PHE A 184 2.00 22.21 6.42
C PHE A 184 1.15 21.60 5.30
N THR A 185 1.66 20.55 4.68
CA THR A 185 0.96 19.81 3.62
C THR A 185 0.57 18.44 4.15
N ALA A 186 -0.71 18.10 4.05
CA ALA A 186 -1.23 16.77 4.34
C ALA A 186 -1.40 16.01 3.03
N THR A 187 -0.80 14.83 2.92
CA THR A 187 -0.93 13.91 1.79
C THR A 187 -1.72 12.69 2.23
N CYS A 188 -2.79 12.38 1.49
CA CYS A 188 -3.61 11.21 1.71
C CYS A 188 -3.06 10.00 0.95
N SER A 189 -3.02 8.87 1.65
CA SER A 189 -2.51 7.61 1.17
C SER A 189 -3.52 6.51 1.41
N LYS A 190 -3.99 5.84 0.36
CA LYS A 190 -4.88 4.67 0.43
C LYS A 190 -4.26 3.47 -0.27
N ARG A 191 -4.81 2.27 -0.06
CA ARG A 191 -4.29 1.04 -0.65
C ARG A 191 -4.12 1.23 -2.17
N ASN A 192 -2.93 0.92 -2.67
CA ASN A 192 -2.52 1.07 -4.07
C ASN A 192 -2.51 2.51 -4.64
N CYS A 193 -2.89 3.52 -3.86
CA CYS A 193 -2.90 4.93 -4.25
C CYS A 193 -2.19 5.77 -3.17
N PRO A 194 -0.85 5.81 -3.19
CA PRO A 194 -0.09 6.43 -2.10
C PRO A 194 -0.22 7.95 -2.01
N ASN A 195 -0.62 8.60 -3.10
CA ASN A 195 -0.80 10.04 -3.24
C ASN A 195 -2.20 10.34 -3.79
N SER A 196 -3.23 9.89 -3.09
CA SER A 196 -4.60 10.03 -3.58
C SER A 196 -5.13 11.45 -3.44
N GLY A 197 -4.54 12.30 -2.60
CA GLY A 197 -4.92 13.70 -2.50
C GLY A 197 -3.95 14.48 -1.63
N SER A 198 -3.98 15.81 -1.73
CA SER A 198 -3.19 16.68 -0.87
C SER A 198 -3.90 17.99 -0.57
N GLY A 199 -3.72 18.50 0.64
CA GLY A 199 -4.15 19.84 1.06
C GLY A 199 -3.01 20.54 1.80
N SER A 200 -3.01 21.86 1.83
CA SER A 200 -2.00 22.65 2.54
C SER A 200 -2.63 23.76 3.37
N VAL A 201 -2.02 24.06 4.51
CA VAL A 201 -2.36 25.20 5.36
C VAL A 201 -1.09 25.97 5.71
N SER A 202 -1.14 27.29 5.68
CA SER A 202 -0.05 28.16 6.11
C SER A 202 -0.42 28.84 7.42
N ILE A 203 0.49 28.77 8.39
CA ILE A 203 0.33 29.38 9.70
C ILE A 203 1.37 30.49 9.82
N ALA A 204 0.92 31.72 10.08
CA ALA A 204 1.80 32.86 10.26
C ALA A 204 2.53 32.76 11.61
N GLY A 205 3.85 32.86 11.57
CA GLY A 205 4.68 32.94 12.76
C GLY A 205 5.02 34.41 13.05
N ILE A 206 4.81 34.83 14.29
CA ILE A 206 5.23 36.15 14.76
C ILE A 206 6.41 36.01 15.72
N THR A 207 7.44 36.82 15.50
CA THR A 207 8.56 36.93 16.45
C THR A 207 8.15 37.86 17.58
N GLY A 208 8.28 37.39 18.82
CA GLY A 208 8.26 38.24 19.99
C GLY A 208 9.68 38.54 20.46
N CYS A 209 9.88 39.65 21.15
CA CYS A 209 11.18 40.05 21.71
C CYS A 209 11.18 40.14 23.24
N ASN A 210 10.19 39.52 23.88
CA ASN A 210 10.13 39.44 25.33
C ASN A 210 11.05 38.33 25.85
N SER A 211 11.22 38.27 27.17
CA SER A 211 11.89 37.13 27.80
C SER A 211 11.04 35.87 27.59
N GLY A 212 11.67 34.77 27.17
CA GLY A 212 11.01 33.49 26.87
C GLY A 212 10.47 33.34 25.43
N ASP A 213 10.51 34.38 24.59
CA ASP A 213 10.20 34.24 23.16
C ASP A 213 11.38 33.58 22.42
N VAL A 214 11.07 32.80 21.38
CA VAL A 214 12.09 32.20 20.51
C VAL A 214 12.80 33.29 19.70
N LEU A 215 14.13 33.36 19.84
CA LEU A 215 14.98 34.23 19.05
C LEU A 215 15.22 33.65 17.66
N VAL A 216 14.98 34.45 16.64
CA VAL A 216 15.15 34.05 15.23
C VAL A 216 16.29 34.82 14.60
N THR A 217 17.06 34.16 13.73
CA THR A 217 18.08 34.85 12.93
C THR A 217 17.43 35.83 11.95
N ALA A 218 17.81 37.10 12.00
CA ALA A 218 17.41 38.12 11.04
C ALA A 218 18.14 37.99 9.70
N GLN A 219 19.42 37.61 9.74
CA GLN A 219 20.30 37.48 8.59
C GLN A 219 21.48 36.56 8.92
N ALA A 220 22.25 36.17 7.91
CA ALA A 220 23.51 35.48 8.11
C ALA A 220 24.52 36.40 8.84
N GLY A 221 25.35 35.85 9.72
CA GLY A 221 26.34 36.65 10.45
C GLY A 221 26.97 35.94 11.65
N ASN A 222 27.61 36.71 12.53
CA ASN A 222 28.26 36.18 13.73
C ASN A 222 27.25 36.01 14.87
N TRP A 223 27.29 34.88 15.58
CA TRP A 223 26.45 34.59 16.75
C TRP A 223 26.41 35.74 17.75
N ASN A 224 27.56 36.38 17.98
CA ASN A 224 27.71 37.44 18.98
C ASN A 224 27.43 38.85 18.43
N ALA A 225 26.92 38.97 17.20
CA ALA A 225 26.46 40.23 16.64
C ALA A 225 24.96 40.40 16.88
N THR A 226 24.55 41.52 17.47
CA THR A 226 23.13 41.83 17.70
C THR A 226 22.31 41.90 16.41
N THR A 227 22.94 42.29 15.30
CA THR A 227 22.32 42.37 13.97
C THR A 227 22.00 41.01 13.35
N THR A 228 22.55 39.91 13.87
CA THR A 228 22.22 38.55 13.43
C THR A 228 20.84 38.11 13.94
N TRP A 229 20.30 38.76 14.97
CA TRP A 229 19.07 38.35 15.66
C TRP A 229 17.96 39.39 15.46
N VAL A 230 16.74 38.93 15.17
CA VAL A 230 15.57 39.82 14.91
C VAL A 230 15.32 40.79 16.07
N CYS A 231 15.59 40.38 17.30
CA CYS A 231 15.38 41.19 18.50
C CYS A 231 16.58 42.06 18.91
N GLY A 232 17.63 42.12 18.09
CA GLY A 232 18.81 42.94 18.41
C GLY A 232 19.55 42.52 19.68
N ARG A 233 19.33 41.30 20.19
CA ARG A 233 19.96 40.76 21.39
C ARG A 233 20.67 39.44 21.10
N ILE A 234 21.79 39.22 21.78
CA ILE A 234 22.56 37.98 21.69
C ILE A 234 21.86 36.90 22.54
N PRO A 235 21.66 35.67 22.03
CA PRO A 235 21.07 34.59 22.81
C PRO A 235 21.83 34.27 24.09
N THR A 236 21.08 33.93 25.12
CA THR A 236 21.56 33.52 26.44
C THR A 236 21.10 32.10 26.77
N VAL A 237 21.57 31.54 27.89
CA VAL A 237 21.21 30.18 28.35
C VAL A 237 19.71 29.96 28.57
N THR A 238 18.89 31.02 28.61
CA THR A 238 17.42 30.91 28.75
C THR A 238 16.67 31.02 27.43
N ASP A 239 17.35 31.41 26.35
CA ASP A 239 16.73 31.68 25.05
C ASP A 239 16.67 30.44 24.17
N GLU A 240 15.48 30.12 23.67
CA GLU A 240 15.32 29.17 22.58
C GLU A 240 15.61 29.88 21.25
N VAL A 241 16.35 29.22 20.36
CA VAL A 241 16.85 29.84 19.14
C VAL A 241 16.40 29.07 17.90
N TYR A 242 15.93 29.78 16.88
CA TYR A 242 15.58 29.22 15.57
C TYR A 242 16.44 29.82 14.46
N LEU A 243 17.15 28.95 13.72
CA LEU A 243 18.10 29.36 12.68
C LEU A 243 17.53 29.19 11.27
N ASN A 244 17.29 30.30 10.58
CA ASN A 244 16.95 30.33 9.14
C ASN A 244 18.12 30.73 8.24
N HIS A 245 19.19 31.25 8.83
CA HIS A 245 20.39 31.69 8.14
C HIS A 245 21.63 30.99 8.69
N GLU A 246 22.73 31.01 7.94
CA GLU A 246 24.03 30.55 8.44
C GLU A 246 24.56 31.51 9.51
N VAL A 247 24.94 30.96 10.67
CA VAL A 247 25.49 31.72 11.78
C VAL A 247 26.90 31.21 12.13
N GLN A 248 27.86 32.13 12.10
CA GLN A 248 29.26 31.89 12.48
C GLN A 248 29.43 32.05 13.98
N VAL A 249 29.86 31.00 14.66
CA VAL A 249 30.15 31.04 16.10
C VAL A 249 31.64 31.33 16.24
N ASN A 250 32.05 32.60 16.24
CA ASN A 250 33.49 32.95 16.31
C ASN A 250 34.08 32.84 17.72
N VAL A 251 33.22 33.01 18.73
CA VAL A 251 33.51 32.83 20.16
C VAL A 251 32.34 32.08 20.79
N ASN A 252 32.57 31.47 21.96
CA ASN A 252 31.57 30.62 22.61
C ASN A 252 30.23 31.36 22.80
N GLY A 253 29.14 30.69 22.40
CA GLY A 253 27.77 31.18 22.54
C GLY A 253 26.99 30.43 23.62
N PHE A 254 25.79 30.91 23.92
CA PHE A 254 24.88 30.28 24.88
C PHE A 254 23.46 30.25 24.30
N ALA A 255 22.75 29.16 24.51
CA ALA A 255 21.32 29.04 24.22
C ALA A 255 20.67 28.07 25.20
N LYS A 256 19.35 28.11 25.34
CA LYS A 256 18.59 27.02 25.97
C LYS A 256 18.48 25.83 25.03
N SER A 257 18.03 26.09 23.81
CA SER A 257 17.92 25.10 22.75
C SER A 257 18.12 25.76 21.39
N ILE A 258 18.50 24.96 20.40
CA ILE A 258 18.67 25.42 19.02
C ILE A 258 17.87 24.50 18.11
N THR A 259 16.93 25.09 17.39
CA THR A 259 16.17 24.44 16.33
C THR A 259 16.68 24.93 14.98
N LEU A 260 17.12 24.00 14.12
CA LEU A 260 17.59 24.31 12.77
C LEU A 260 16.40 24.35 11.81
N GLY A 261 16.18 25.50 11.19
CA GLY A 261 15.31 25.65 10.02
C GLY A 261 16.11 25.42 8.74
N THR A 262 16.16 26.43 7.87
CA THR A 262 17.02 26.42 6.68
C THR A 262 18.46 26.86 6.95
N GLY A 263 18.75 27.32 8.17
CA GLY A 263 20.06 27.81 8.57
C GLY A 263 21.02 26.70 9.03
N SER A 264 22.24 27.12 9.38
CA SER A 264 23.30 26.23 9.88
C SER A 264 24.19 26.97 10.88
N LEU A 265 24.95 26.20 11.66
CA LEU A 265 26.00 26.71 12.53
C LEU A 265 27.36 26.33 11.99
N ASN A 266 28.27 27.29 11.97
CA ASN A 266 29.65 27.10 11.55
C ASN A 266 30.60 27.54 12.68
N TYR A 267 31.63 26.75 12.95
CA TYR A 267 32.51 26.86 14.11
C TYR A 267 33.97 27.01 13.68
N PRO A 268 34.39 28.20 13.19
CA PRO A 268 35.70 28.38 12.58
C PRO A 268 36.89 28.30 13.56
N ASN A 269 36.67 28.48 14.87
CA ASN A 269 37.74 28.67 15.86
C ASN A 269 37.72 27.66 17.02
N ASN A 270 37.27 26.41 16.80
CA ASN A 270 37.02 25.42 17.87
C ASN A 270 36.09 25.95 18.98
N SER A 271 35.26 26.92 18.64
CA SER A 271 34.22 27.48 19.49
C SER A 271 33.04 26.51 19.61
N PHE A 272 32.16 26.76 20.56
CA PHE A 272 30.94 25.97 20.74
C PHE A 272 29.79 26.84 21.25
N VAL A 273 28.56 26.35 21.08
CA VAL A 273 27.39 26.90 21.78
C VAL A 273 27.08 26.00 22.97
N THR A 274 27.09 26.57 24.17
CA THR A 274 26.67 25.86 25.37
C THR A 274 25.16 25.86 25.43
N LEU A 275 24.56 24.68 25.49
CA LEU A 275 23.13 24.50 25.70
C LEU A 275 22.88 24.31 27.20
N SER A 276 21.85 24.95 27.76
CA SER A 276 21.38 24.58 29.10
C SER A 276 20.58 23.29 29.01
N GLU A 277 20.92 22.32 29.85
CA GLU A 277 20.08 21.13 30.03
C GLU A 277 18.80 21.54 30.77
N ASN A 278 17.63 21.12 30.27
CA ASN A 278 16.37 21.22 30.99
C ASN A 278 16.35 20.26 32.18
#